data_AF-A0A1F9C6Z0-F1
#
_entry.id   AF-A0A1F9C6Z0-F1
#
_cell.length_a   1.000
_cell.length_b   1.000
_cell.length_c   1.000
_cell.angle_alpha   90.00
_cell.angle_beta   90.00
_cell.angle_gamma   90.00
#
_symmetry.space_group_name_H-M   'P 1'
#
loop_
_entity.id
_entity.type
_entity.pdbx_description
1 polymer ?
#
loop_
_entity_poly.entity_id
_entity_poly.type
_entity_poly.pdbx_seq_one_letter_code
_entity_poly.pdbx_strand_id
1 'polypeptide(L)' 'METITRNMVINDVIKKHPQTIKVFNDYKVDSCCGGGAPIETTAKRDGVDIEGLLKALNEALGKME' A
#
# COMPACT_ATOMS: atom_id res chain seq x y z
N MET A 1 -6.68 -0.34 -16.12
CA MET A 1 -6.41 -1.18 -14.93
C MET A 1 -5.24 -0.60 -14.16
N GLU A 2 -5.48 0.12 -13.06
CA GLU A 2 -4.41 0.72 -12.25
C GLU A 2 -3.66 -0.35 -11.44
N THR A 3 -2.33 -0.43 -11.57
CA THR A 3 -1.46 -1.28 -10.73
C THR A 3 -0.87 -0.42 -9.64
N ILE A 4 -0.96 -0.84 -8.38
CA ILE A 4 -0.28 -0.14 -7.30
C ILE A 4 1.21 -0.47 -7.39
N THR A 5 2.02 0.59 -7.43
CA THR A 5 3.49 0.49 -7.47
C THR A 5 4.10 1.16 -6.24
N ARG A 6 5.30 0.73 -5.88
CA ARG A 6 6.01 1.17 -4.66
C ARG A 6 6.33 2.67 -4.58
N ASN A 7 6.38 3.35 -5.73
CA ASN A 7 6.60 4.79 -5.83
C ASN A 7 5.32 5.62 -5.61
N MET A 8 4.15 4.98 -5.54
CA MET A 8 2.91 5.69 -5.27
C MET A 8 2.83 6.12 -3.80
N VAL A 9 2.24 7.30 -3.58
CA VAL A 9 1.99 7.83 -2.23
C VAL A 9 0.84 7.07 -1.60
N ILE A 10 1.04 6.56 -0.37
CA ILE A 10 0.03 5.77 0.35
C ILE A 10 -1.32 6.49 0.41
N ASN A 11 -1.31 7.78 0.77
CA ASN A 11 -2.54 8.55 0.91
C ASN A 11 -3.28 8.76 -0.43
N ASP A 12 -2.55 8.84 -1.55
CA ASP A 12 -3.17 8.92 -2.89
C ASP A 12 -3.81 7.58 -3.27
N VAL A 13 -3.10 6.48 -3.00
CA VAL A 13 -3.61 5.12 -3.22
C VAL A 13 -4.84 4.85 -2.37
N ILE A 14 -4.84 5.23 -1.09
CA ILE A 14 -5.99 5.08 -0.19
C ILE A 14 -7.17 5.92 -0.68
N LYS A 15 -6.94 7.16 -1.12
CA LYS A 15 -8.01 8.03 -1.64
C LYS A 15 -8.65 7.47 -2.90
N LYS A 16 -7.86 6.89 -3.81
CA LYS A 16 -8.35 6.26 -5.04
C LYS A 16 -8.97 4.89 -4.78
N HIS A 17 -8.41 4.14 -3.84
CA HIS A 17 -8.72 2.74 -3.57
C HIS A 17 -8.85 2.52 -2.06
N PRO A 18 -9.96 2.94 -1.45
CA PRO A 18 -10.16 2.82 0.00
C PRO A 18 -10.13 1.36 0.50
N GLN A 19 -10.35 0.36 -0.38
CA GLN A 19 -10.19 -1.05 -0.01
C GLN A 19 -8.76 -1.42 0.38
N THR A 20 -7.76 -0.68 -0.09
CA THR A 20 -6.34 -0.91 0.24
C THR A 20 -6.00 -0.56 1.70
N ILE A 21 -6.82 0.27 2.37
CA ILE A 21 -6.65 0.62 3.79
C ILE A 21 -6.56 -0.64 4.64
N LYS A 22 -7.40 -1.64 4.36
CA LYS A 22 -7.40 -2.90 5.09
C LYS A 22 -6.06 -3.62 4.97
N VAL A 23 -5.45 -3.60 3.78
CA VAL A 23 -4.14 -4.20 3.53
C VAL A 23 -3.05 -3.47 4.30
N PHE A 24 -2.99 -2.14 4.22
CA PHE A 24 -2.00 -1.37 4.98
C PHE A 24 -2.10 -1.63 6.49
N ASN A 25 -3.33 -1.73 7.01
CA ASN A 25 -3.57 -1.99 8.42
C ASN A 25 -3.16 -3.42 8.84
N ASP A 26 -3.41 -4.41 7.97
CA ASP A 26 -3.02 -5.82 8.19
C ASP A 26 -1.49 -5.98 8.25
N TYR A 27 -0.79 -5.27 7.35
CA TYR A 27 0.67 -5.21 7.30
C TYR A 27 1.27 -4.25 8.35
N LYS A 28 0.45 -3.62 9.20
CA LYS A 28 0.84 -2.64 10.23
C LYS A 28 1.63 -1.42 9.71
N VAL A 29 1.49 -1.10 8.42
CA VAL A 29 2.16 0.05 7.81
C VAL A 29 1.59 1.35 8.40
N ASP A 30 2.47 2.19 8.97
CA ASP A 30 2.11 3.47 9.58
C ASP A 30 1.63 4.50 8.53
N SER A 31 0.37 4.34 8.12
CA SER A 31 -0.33 5.19 7.15
C SER A 31 -0.79 6.52 7.74
N CYS A 32 -0.75 6.67 9.08
CA CYS A 32 -1.17 7.87 9.78
C CYS A 32 -0.08 8.95 9.76
N CYS A 33 1.16 8.60 10.11
CA CYS A 33 2.29 9.54 10.06
C CYS A 33 3.10 9.39 8.76
N GLY A 34 3.16 8.19 8.19
CA GLY A 34 3.88 7.87 6.96
C GLY A 34 3.03 7.93 5.67
N GLY A 35 1.75 8.28 5.74
CA GLY A 35 0.86 8.27 4.58
C GLY A 35 1.23 9.25 3.46
N GLY A 36 1.94 10.34 3.79
CA GLY A 36 2.45 11.31 2.82
C GLY A 36 3.70 10.86 2.05
N ALA A 37 4.28 9.73 2.42
CA ALA A 37 5.45 9.15 1.77
C ALA A 37 5.04 8.04 0.77
N PRO A 38 5.93 7.70 -0.19
CA PRO A 38 5.71 6.57 -1.06
C PRO A 38 5.67 5.25 -0.27
N ILE A 39 4.90 4.28 -0.77
CA ILE A 39 4.72 2.96 -0.16
C ILE A 39 6.07 2.32 0.19
N GLU A 40 7.05 2.37 -0.72
CA GLU A 40 8.39 1.82 -0.50
C GLU A 40 9.05 2.38 0.76
N THR A 41 9.05 3.71 0.90
CA THR A 41 9.73 4.40 1.99
C THR A 41 9.10 4.05 3.33
N THR A 42 7.76 4.06 3.40
CA THR A 42 7.05 3.75 4.64
C THR A 42 7.17 2.28 4.99
N ALA A 43 7.00 1.37 4.03
CA ALA A 43 7.17 -0.07 4.26
C ALA A 43 8.60 -0.40 4.71
N LYS A 44 9.63 0.16 4.06
CA LYS A 44 11.03 -0.03 4.46
C LYS A 44 11.33 0.54 5.85
N ARG A 45 10.73 1.70 6.18
CA ARG A 45 10.85 2.32 7.52
C ARG A 45 10.22 1.44 8.60
N ASP A 46 9.09 0.82 8.29
CA ASP A 46 8.35 -0.07 9.19
C ASP A 46 8.94 -1.49 9.23
N GLY A 47 9.88 -1.81 8.34
CA GLY A 47 10.45 -3.15 8.20
C GLY A 47 9.50 -4.15 7.54
N VAL A 48 8.50 -3.65 6.80
CA VAL A 48 7.50 -4.43 6.08
C VAL A 48 8.04 -4.87 4.73
N ASP A 49 7.72 -6.10 4.36
CA ASP A 49 8.05 -6.65 3.04
C ASP A 49 7.24 -5.92 1.93
N ILE A 50 7.96 -5.18 1.10
CA ILE A 50 7.38 -4.37 0.02
C ILE A 50 6.72 -5.26 -1.03
N GLU A 51 7.31 -6.40 -1.37
CA GLU A 51 6.80 -7.25 -2.44
C GLU A 51 5.45 -7.90 -2.05
N GLY A 52 5.36 -8.45 -0.85
CA GLY A 52 4.14 -8.99 -0.26
C GLY A 52 3.06 -7.93 -0.10
N LEU A 53 3.43 -6.75 0.40
CA LEU A 53 2.51 -5.61 0.53
C LEU A 53 1.94 -5.21 -0.84
N LEU A 54 2.79 -5.02 -1.85
CA LEU A 54 2.33 -4.68 -3.21
C LEU A 54 1.43 -5.75 -3.82
N LYS A 55 1.76 -7.03 -3.60
CA LYS A 55 0.94 -8.13 -4.07
C LYS A 55 -0.45 -8.07 -3.42
N ALA A 56 -0.52 -7.95 -2.09
CA ALA A 56 -1.78 -7.85 -1.37
C ALA A 56 -2.59 -6.60 -1.75
N LEU A 57 -1.94 -5.48 -2.01
CA LEU A 57 -2.58 -4.25 -2.49
C LEU A 57 -3.20 -4.45 -3.88
N ASN A 58 -2.48 -5.06 -4.82
CA ASN A 58 -3.00 -5.36 -6.15
C ASN A 58 -4.09 -6.45 -6.13
N GLU A 59 -3.98 -7.44 -5.23
CA GLU A 59 -5.00 -8.46 -5.00
C GLU A 59 -6.29 -7.82 -4.47
N ALA A 60 -6.20 -6.88 -3.52
CA ALA A 60 -7.33 -6.12 -3.02
C ALA A 60 -8.01 -5.24 -4.09
N LEU A 61 -7.28 -4.83 -5.14
CA LEU A 61 -7.87 -4.18 -6.31
C LEU A 61 -8.65 -5.13 -7.23
N GLY A 62 -8.63 -6.44 -6.97
CA GLY A 62 -9.22 -7.44 -7.84
C GLY A 62 -8.38 -7.77 -9.06
N LYS A 63 -7.05 -7.53 -9.03
CA LYS A 63 -6.13 -8.01 -10.08
C LYS A 63 -5.76 -9.49 -9.95
N MET A 64 -6.71 -10.30 -9.52
CA MET A 64 -6.59 -11.75 -9.52
C MET A 64 -7.49 -12.29 -10.64
N GLU A 65 -6.86 -12.65 -11.76
CA GLU A 65 -7.41 -13.61 -12.74
C GLU A 65 -6.63 -14.93 -12.64
#